data_AF-A0A8S3D968-F1
#
_entry.id   AF-A0A8S3D968-F1
#
_cell.length_a   1.000
_cell.length_b   1.000
_cell.length_c   1.000
_cell.angle_alpha   90.00
_cell.angle_beta   90.00
_cell.angle_gamma   90.00
#
_symmetry.space_group_name_H-M   'P 1'
#
loop_
_entity.id
_entity.type
_entity.pdbx_description
1 polymer ?
#
loop_
_entity_poly.entity_id
_entity_poly.type
_entity_poly.pdbx_seq_one_letter_code
_entity_poly.pdbx_strand_id
1 'polypeptide(L)'
;MTSSIQEARDAMSNVACDILKACLSNNLSNRAFSLLVPYSLRLIPLYMLSMIKSTAFRVGGAPKVDDRAYHLDLCKTLPTQYLIQILYPDLYPIHTIEDKSQIIQDGEDELHIPQRVHLSYQNIDSHGAYILDSSEHIYVYIGKAISDHFVQNVFNVETFSALSFDSYSLPELENPLSMKIHNFLSYLIQSRPHGVAIHIMREDSSNRHLFTRHLIDDKSESTMSYVEFLRYIREQIVK
;
A
#
# COMPACT_ATOMS: atom_id res chain seq x y z
N MET A 1 10.26 29.08 -10.57
CA MET A 1 9.47 27.86 -10.32
C MET A 1 8.04 28.18 -10.73
N THR A 2 7.54 27.49 -11.74
CA THR A 2 6.29 27.76 -12.45
C THR A 2 5.19 26.87 -11.89
N SER A 3 4.09 27.42 -11.38
CA SER A 3 2.90 26.75 -10.79
C SER A 3 3.01 26.18 -9.34
N SER A 4 1.87 26.16 -8.65
CA SER A 4 1.68 25.73 -7.25
C SER A 4 1.37 24.24 -7.10
N ILE A 5 1.51 23.69 -5.89
CA ILE A 5 1.16 22.29 -5.59
C ILE A 5 -0.33 22.01 -5.84
N GLN A 6 -1.20 23.00 -5.58
CA GLN A 6 -2.63 22.85 -5.82
C GLN A 6 -2.92 22.70 -7.31
N GLU A 7 -2.30 23.53 -8.14
CA GLU A 7 -2.42 23.43 -9.60
C GLU A 7 -1.94 22.07 -10.12
N ALA A 8 -0.87 21.51 -9.56
CA ALA A 8 -0.41 20.17 -9.91
C ALA A 8 -1.44 19.07 -9.55
N ARG A 9 -2.10 19.18 -8.39
CA ARG A 9 -3.16 18.23 -7.96
C ARG A 9 -4.38 18.30 -8.87
N ASP A 10 -4.79 19.51 -9.23
CA ASP A 10 -5.92 19.75 -10.11
C ASP A 10 -5.59 19.23 -11.53
N ALA A 11 -4.37 19.46 -12.01
CA ALA A 11 -3.89 18.92 -13.28
C ALA A 11 -3.91 17.37 -13.30
N MET A 12 -3.44 16.69 -12.25
CA MET A 12 -3.51 15.22 -12.16
C MET A 12 -4.95 14.71 -12.20
N SER A 13 -5.86 15.39 -11.50
CA SER A 13 -7.29 15.05 -11.51
C SER A 13 -7.93 15.27 -12.89
N ASN A 14 -7.57 16.37 -13.57
CA ASN A 14 -8.06 16.69 -14.90
C ASN A 14 -7.54 15.70 -15.95
N VAL A 15 -6.25 15.33 -15.88
CA VAL A 15 -5.67 14.30 -16.77
C VAL A 15 -6.39 12.96 -16.61
N ALA A 16 -6.71 12.55 -15.38
CA ALA A 16 -7.50 11.35 -15.15
C ALA A 16 -8.89 11.45 -15.82
N CYS A 17 -9.55 12.60 -15.70
CA CYS A 17 -10.83 12.85 -16.35
C CYS A 17 -10.70 12.79 -17.88
N ASP A 18 -9.73 13.49 -18.46
CA ASP A 18 -9.56 13.62 -19.92
C ASP A 18 -9.25 12.29 -20.59
N ILE A 19 -8.36 11.48 -19.98
CA ILE A 19 -8.06 10.12 -20.47
C ILE A 19 -9.34 9.27 -20.50
N LEU A 20 -10.13 9.31 -19.43
CA LEU A 20 -11.34 8.51 -19.33
C LEU A 20 -12.47 9.03 -20.23
N LYS A 21 -12.61 10.36 -20.37
CA LYS A 21 -13.50 11.01 -21.35
C LYS A 21 -13.19 10.54 -22.76
N ALA A 22 -11.92 10.60 -23.16
CA ALA A 22 -11.47 10.18 -24.50
C ALA A 22 -11.71 8.68 -24.75
N CYS A 23 -11.54 7.84 -23.73
CA CYS A 23 -11.85 6.41 -23.83
C CYS A 23 -13.35 6.17 -24.05
N LEU A 24 -14.21 6.86 -23.30
CA LEU A 24 -15.66 6.70 -23.41
C LEU A 24 -16.20 7.25 -24.73
N SER A 25 -15.67 8.37 -25.22
CA SER A 25 -16.08 8.96 -26.50
C SER A 25 -15.73 8.07 -27.69
N ASN A 26 -14.65 7.28 -27.61
CA ASN A 26 -14.24 6.36 -28.67
C ASN A 26 -14.99 5.01 -28.61
N ASN A 27 -15.54 4.65 -27.44
CA ASN A 27 -16.34 3.44 -27.25
C ASN A 27 -17.85 3.76 -27.42
N LEU A 28 -18.24 4.19 -28.64
CA LEU A 28 -19.59 4.66 -28.99
C LEU A 28 -20.72 3.60 -28.90
N SER A 29 -20.43 2.37 -28.48
CA SER A 29 -21.35 1.24 -28.67
C SER A 29 -22.22 0.87 -27.46
N ASN A 30 -22.05 1.50 -26.28
CA ASN A 30 -22.93 1.19 -25.17
C ASN A 30 -23.10 2.36 -24.20
N ARG A 31 -24.26 3.05 -24.29
CA ARG A 31 -24.72 4.05 -23.32
C ARG A 31 -25.20 3.38 -22.03
N ALA A 32 -24.36 2.57 -21.41
CA ALA A 32 -24.66 2.04 -20.09
C ALA A 32 -23.98 2.91 -19.03
N PHE A 33 -24.65 3.09 -17.89
CA PHE A 33 -24.28 3.91 -16.74
C PHE A 33 -22.98 3.47 -16.00
N SER A 34 -22.10 2.71 -16.67
CA SER A 34 -20.85 2.17 -16.15
C SER A 34 -19.65 2.85 -16.82
N LEU A 35 -18.59 3.08 -16.05
CA LEU A 35 -17.32 3.60 -16.53
C LEU A 35 -16.60 2.48 -17.32
N LEU A 36 -16.96 2.31 -18.60
CA LEU A 36 -16.33 1.32 -19.48
C LEU A 36 -14.95 1.84 -19.92
N VAL A 37 -13.90 1.38 -19.24
CA VAL A 37 -12.52 1.77 -19.49
C VAL A 37 -11.75 0.55 -20.01
N PRO A 38 -10.87 0.71 -21.01
CA PRO A 38 -9.97 -0.37 -21.43
C PRO A 38 -9.20 -0.94 -20.24
N TYR A 39 -8.95 -2.25 -20.25
CA TYR A 39 -8.27 -2.95 -19.15
C TYR A 39 -6.90 -2.32 -18.83
N SER A 40 -6.17 -1.86 -19.85
CA SER A 40 -4.87 -1.19 -19.71
C SER A 40 -4.90 0.13 -18.94
N LEU A 41 -6.05 0.82 -18.89
CA LEU A 41 -6.20 2.14 -18.28
C LEU A 41 -7.01 2.12 -16.98
N ARG A 42 -7.51 0.94 -16.56
CA ARG A 42 -8.38 0.81 -15.38
C ARG A 42 -7.75 1.29 -14.07
N LEU A 43 -6.42 1.28 -13.98
CA LEU A 43 -5.66 1.69 -12.80
C LEU A 43 -5.22 3.16 -12.83
N ILE A 44 -5.47 3.89 -13.93
CA ILE A 44 -5.09 5.31 -14.02
C ILE A 44 -5.73 6.14 -12.90
N PRO A 45 -7.04 6.03 -12.60
CA PRO A 45 -7.63 6.78 -11.49
C PRO A 45 -7.00 6.43 -10.14
N LEU A 46 -6.66 5.15 -9.92
CA LEU A 46 -6.03 4.70 -8.69
C LEU A 46 -4.66 5.35 -8.50
N TYR A 47 -3.79 5.26 -9.51
CA TYR A 47 -2.45 5.83 -9.43
C TYR A 47 -2.44 7.36 -9.40
N MET A 48 -3.41 8.03 -10.04
CA MET A 48 -3.55 9.48 -9.92
C MET A 48 -3.96 9.88 -8.50
N LEU A 49 -4.87 9.13 -7.86
CA LEU A 49 -5.24 9.36 -6.46
C LEU A 49 -4.06 9.09 -5.51
N SER A 50 -3.33 7.99 -5.73
CA SER A 50 -2.08 7.67 -5.02
C SER A 50 -1.08 8.83 -5.10
N MET A 51 -0.85 9.38 -6.29
CA MET A 51 0.03 10.54 -6.49
C MET A 51 -0.45 11.75 -5.69
N ILE A 52 -1.74 12.08 -5.74
CA ILE A 52 -2.34 13.21 -4.99
C ILE A 52 -2.19 13.04 -3.47
N LYS A 53 -2.21 11.79 -2.97
CA LYS A 53 -2.04 11.46 -1.54
C LYS A 53 -0.58 11.27 -1.10
N SER A 54 0.34 11.09 -2.05
CA SER A 54 1.76 10.90 -1.77
C SER A 54 2.39 12.10 -1.06
N THR A 55 3.50 11.87 -0.36
CA THR A 55 4.28 12.91 0.32
C THR A 55 4.70 14.06 -0.62
N ALA A 56 4.91 13.78 -1.91
CA ALA A 56 5.26 14.79 -2.90
C ALA A 56 4.15 15.85 -3.09
N PHE A 57 2.89 15.42 -3.18
CA PHE A 57 1.77 16.28 -3.59
C PHE A 57 0.66 16.48 -2.54
N ARG A 58 0.73 15.82 -1.38
CA ARG A 58 -0.28 16.01 -0.32
C ARG A 58 -0.22 17.41 0.29
N VAL A 59 -1.39 17.91 0.70
CA VAL A 59 -1.55 19.24 1.31
C VAL A 59 -1.96 19.12 2.78
N GLY A 60 -2.93 18.25 3.12
CA GLY A 60 -3.26 17.92 4.51
C GLY A 60 -2.11 17.22 5.22
N GLY A 61 -1.91 17.52 6.52
CA GLY A 61 -0.78 16.99 7.29
C GLY A 61 0.56 17.17 6.59
N ALA A 62 0.81 18.39 6.09
CA ALA A 62 1.91 18.71 5.19
C ALA A 62 3.25 18.11 5.72
N PRO A 63 3.95 17.30 4.91
CA PRO A 63 5.21 16.72 5.33
C PRO A 63 6.28 17.79 5.47
N LYS A 64 7.40 17.44 6.11
CA LYS A 64 8.56 18.32 6.18
C LYS A 64 9.01 18.67 4.77
N VAL A 65 9.58 19.87 4.63
CA VAL A 65 10.03 20.38 3.32
C VAL A 65 11.05 19.44 2.69
N ASP A 66 11.97 18.90 3.50
CA ASP A 66 13.00 17.96 3.05
C ASP A 66 12.39 16.64 2.56
N ASP A 67 11.46 16.05 3.31
CA ASP A 67 10.74 14.84 2.90
C ASP A 67 10.02 15.07 1.56
N ARG A 68 9.36 16.22 1.40
CA ARG A 68 8.67 16.56 0.15
C ARG A 68 9.66 16.69 -1.02
N ALA A 69 10.76 17.41 -0.81
CA ALA A 69 11.79 17.61 -1.83
C ALA A 69 12.39 16.26 -2.27
N TYR A 70 12.65 15.38 -1.30
CA TYR A 70 13.13 14.02 -1.54
C TYR A 70 12.13 13.21 -2.39
N HIS A 71 10.85 13.14 -2.01
CA HIS A 71 9.87 12.39 -2.80
C HIS A 71 9.61 13.00 -4.18
N LEU A 72 9.71 14.33 -4.34
CA LEU A 72 9.65 14.97 -5.67
C LEU A 72 10.84 14.61 -6.55
N ASP A 73 12.02 14.41 -5.97
CA ASP A 73 13.19 13.92 -6.69
C ASP A 73 13.02 12.45 -7.10
N LEU A 74 12.54 11.60 -6.18
CA LEU A 74 12.22 10.19 -6.48
C LEU A 74 11.24 10.05 -7.65
N CYS A 75 10.20 10.90 -7.73
CA CYS A 75 9.28 10.90 -8.87
C CYS A 75 9.96 11.17 -10.22
N LYS A 76 11.14 11.80 -10.24
CA LYS A 76 11.89 12.12 -11.46
C LYS A 76 12.97 11.08 -11.78
N THR A 77 13.51 10.42 -10.75
CA THR A 77 14.73 9.61 -10.88
C THR A 77 14.48 8.11 -10.79
N LEU A 78 13.40 7.67 -10.13
CA LEU A 78 13.14 6.24 -9.95
C LEU A 78 12.62 5.56 -11.23
N PRO A 79 13.03 4.30 -11.47
CA PRO A 79 12.36 3.43 -12.43
C PRO A 79 10.88 3.26 -12.11
N THR A 80 10.04 3.16 -13.13
CA THR A 80 8.58 3.10 -13.02
C THR A 80 8.08 2.03 -12.04
N GLN A 81 8.72 0.87 -12.00
CA GLN A 81 8.33 -0.23 -11.10
C GLN A 81 8.42 0.18 -9.61
N TYR A 82 9.49 0.88 -9.22
CA TYR A 82 9.68 1.32 -7.84
C TYR A 82 8.81 2.54 -7.52
N LEU A 83 8.60 3.42 -8.50
CA LEU A 83 7.67 4.53 -8.34
C LEU A 83 6.24 4.01 -8.07
N ILE A 84 5.79 2.99 -8.78
CA ILE A 84 4.49 2.36 -8.53
C ILE A 84 4.44 1.78 -7.10
N GLN A 85 5.50 1.11 -6.64
CA GLN A 85 5.57 0.57 -5.28
C GLN A 85 5.53 1.66 -4.18
N ILE A 86 6.12 2.83 -4.43
CA ILE A 86 6.02 3.98 -3.51
C ILE A 86 4.59 4.53 -3.49
N LEU A 87 3.95 4.58 -4.65
CA LEU A 87 2.65 5.20 -4.81
C LEU A 87 1.50 4.31 -4.35
N TYR A 88 1.57 3.01 -4.56
CA TYR A 88 0.56 2.06 -4.12
C TYR A 88 1.30 0.79 -3.66
N PRO A 89 1.76 0.77 -2.38
CA PRO A 89 2.50 -0.36 -1.84
C PRO A 89 1.66 -1.64 -1.81
N ASP A 90 2.32 -2.79 -1.74
CA ASP A 90 1.63 -4.06 -1.61
C ASP A 90 1.35 -4.39 -0.14
N LEU A 91 0.12 -4.83 0.15
CA LEU A 91 -0.31 -5.24 1.48
C LEU A 91 -0.66 -6.74 1.49
N TYR A 92 -0.05 -7.47 2.41
CA TYR A 92 -0.11 -8.92 2.51
C TYR A 92 -0.61 -9.36 3.90
N PRO A 93 -1.73 -10.10 3.99
CA PRO A 93 -2.17 -10.70 5.25
C PRO A 93 -1.30 -11.94 5.56
N ILE A 94 -0.45 -11.83 6.58
CA ILE A 94 0.45 -12.93 6.96
C ILE A 94 -0.15 -13.88 7.99
N HIS A 95 -1.20 -13.44 8.71
CA HIS A 95 -1.93 -14.30 9.65
C HIS A 95 -2.68 -15.46 8.96
N THR A 96 -2.89 -15.39 7.64
CA THR A 96 -3.47 -16.48 6.82
C THR A 96 -2.48 -17.06 5.82
N ILE A 97 -1.17 -16.95 6.07
CA ILE A 97 -0.13 -17.41 5.12
C ILE A 97 -0.20 -18.92 4.85
N GLU A 98 -0.67 -19.71 5.80
CA GLU A 98 -0.75 -21.17 5.63
C GLU A 98 -1.97 -21.60 4.80
N ASP A 99 -3.06 -20.83 4.86
CA ASP A 99 -4.32 -21.17 4.20
C ASP A 99 -4.48 -20.53 2.81
N LYS A 100 -3.93 -19.32 2.64
CA LYS A 100 -4.22 -18.43 1.50
C LYS A 100 -2.95 -17.90 0.83
N SER A 101 -1.93 -18.75 0.71
CA SER A 101 -0.72 -18.44 -0.06
C SER A 101 -0.70 -19.14 -1.42
N GLN A 102 -0.16 -18.46 -2.42
CA GLN A 102 0.40 -19.12 -3.58
C GLN A 102 1.73 -19.78 -3.18
N ILE A 103 1.90 -21.06 -3.51
CA ILE A 103 3.13 -21.80 -3.24
C ILE A 103 3.98 -21.79 -4.52
N ILE A 104 5.23 -21.35 -4.38
CA ILE A 104 6.25 -21.42 -5.43
C ILE A 104 7.35 -22.36 -4.94
N GLN A 105 7.75 -23.31 -5.78
CA GLN A 105 8.90 -24.17 -5.47
C GLN A 105 10.20 -23.40 -5.74
N ASP A 106 11.07 -23.34 -4.73
CA ASP A 106 12.42 -22.77 -4.83
C ASP A 106 13.45 -23.84 -4.44
N GLY A 107 13.82 -24.67 -5.42
CA GLY A 107 14.65 -25.84 -5.18
C GLY A 107 13.91 -26.92 -4.39
N GLU A 108 14.42 -27.27 -3.20
CA GLU A 108 13.78 -28.22 -2.28
C GLU A 108 12.81 -27.53 -1.29
N ASP A 109 12.84 -26.20 -1.21
CA ASP A 109 12.02 -25.41 -0.29
C ASP A 109 10.76 -24.86 -0.97
N GLU A 110 9.72 -24.64 -0.16
CA GLU A 110 8.45 -24.03 -0.59
C GLU A 110 8.35 -22.58 -0.13
N LEU A 111 8.22 -21.65 -1.08
CA LEU A 111 7.96 -20.24 -0.80
C LEU A 111 6.45 -19.97 -0.81
N HIS A 112 5.93 -19.54 0.33
CA HIS A 112 4.53 -19.14 0.50
C HIS A 112 4.37 -17.63 0.28
N ILE A 113 3.66 -17.24 -0.77
CA ILE A 113 3.36 -15.83 -1.09
C ILE A 113 1.88 -15.54 -0.78
N PRO A 114 1.56 -14.76 0.27
CA PRO A 114 0.19 -14.37 0.57
C PRO A 114 -0.45 -13.58 -0.59
N GLN A 115 -1.77 -13.71 -0.76
CA GLN A 115 -2.48 -12.89 -1.73
C GLN A 115 -2.54 -11.42 -1.28
N ARG A 116 -2.22 -10.51 -2.21
CA ARG A 116 -2.31 -9.06 -1.98
C ARG A 116 -3.75 -8.61 -1.74
N VAL A 117 -3.92 -7.67 -0.80
CA VAL A 117 -5.20 -7.01 -0.50
C VAL A 117 -5.14 -5.51 -0.80
N HIS A 118 -6.31 -4.90 -0.97
CA HIS A 118 -6.42 -3.47 -1.26
C HIS A 118 -6.00 -2.61 -0.06
N LEU A 119 -5.51 -1.40 -0.34
CA LEU A 119 -4.99 -0.46 0.66
C LEU A 119 -6.13 0.33 1.32
N SER A 120 -7.03 -0.39 1.99
CA SER A 120 -8.15 0.16 2.77
C SER A 120 -8.16 -0.48 4.16
N TYR A 121 -8.56 0.32 5.15
CA TYR A 121 -8.81 -0.10 6.53
C TYR A 121 -9.87 -1.21 6.60
N GLN A 122 -10.76 -1.32 5.60
CA GLN A 122 -11.71 -2.43 5.51
C GLN A 122 -11.05 -3.81 5.40
N ASN A 123 -9.80 -3.87 4.92
CA ASN A 123 -9.03 -5.11 4.83
C ASN A 123 -8.13 -5.35 6.04
N ILE A 124 -8.13 -4.44 7.03
CA ILE A 124 -7.35 -4.54 8.26
C ILE A 124 -8.29 -5.01 9.39
N ASP A 125 -8.06 -6.24 9.86
CA ASP A 125 -8.74 -6.82 11.02
C ASP A 125 -7.85 -6.70 12.25
N SER A 126 -8.45 -6.37 13.39
CA SER A 126 -7.80 -6.40 14.70
C SER A 126 -7.24 -7.77 15.09
N HIS A 127 -7.78 -8.87 14.54
CA HIS A 127 -7.28 -10.24 14.73
C HIS A 127 -6.21 -10.63 13.71
N GLY A 128 -5.81 -9.71 12.84
CA GLY A 128 -4.89 -9.96 11.74
C GLY A 128 -3.47 -9.43 12.00
N ALA A 129 -2.53 -9.98 11.23
CA ALA A 129 -1.18 -9.47 11.07
C ALA A 129 -0.89 -9.27 9.58
N TYR A 130 -0.16 -8.21 9.25
CA TYR A 130 0.03 -7.75 7.87
C TYR A 130 1.46 -7.31 7.59
N ILE A 131 1.95 -7.59 6.39
CA ILE A 131 3.15 -6.97 5.83
C ILE A 131 2.72 -5.93 4.80
N LEU A 132 3.16 -4.69 4.98
CA LEU A 132 3.07 -3.64 3.97
C LEU A 132 4.46 -3.40 3.40
N ASP A 133 4.63 -3.81 2.15
CA ASP A 133 5.83 -3.59 1.37
C ASP A 133 5.76 -2.21 0.71
N SER A 134 6.38 -1.21 1.33
CA SER A 134 6.72 0.03 0.65
C SER A 134 8.14 -0.06 0.10
N SER A 135 8.42 0.59 -1.04
CA SER A 135 9.74 0.51 -1.68
C SER A 135 10.91 0.86 -0.75
N GLU A 136 10.67 1.66 0.28
CA GLU A 136 11.69 2.18 1.21
C GLU A 136 11.66 1.49 2.59
N HIS A 137 10.51 0.94 2.97
CA HIS A 137 10.26 0.35 4.28
C HIS A 137 9.32 -0.86 4.17
N ILE A 138 9.60 -1.90 4.93
CA ILE A 138 8.63 -2.96 5.18
C ILE A 138 8.02 -2.71 6.55
N TYR A 139 6.69 -2.61 6.62
CA TYR A 139 5.98 -2.52 7.90
C TYR A 139 5.34 -3.87 8.21
N VAL A 140 5.59 -4.39 9.41
CA VAL A 140 4.89 -5.56 9.95
C VAL A 140 3.87 -5.05 10.97
N TYR A 141 2.61 -4.97 10.57
CA TYR A 141 1.52 -4.45 11.38
C TYR A 141 0.79 -5.58 12.11
N ILE A 142 0.66 -5.46 13.43
CA ILE A 142 0.05 -6.46 14.30
C ILE A 142 -1.22 -5.89 14.93
N GLY A 143 -2.36 -6.53 14.63
CA GLY A 143 -3.65 -6.19 15.20
C GLY A 143 -3.73 -6.51 16.69
N LYS A 144 -4.50 -5.71 17.42
CA LYS A 144 -4.59 -5.77 18.89
C LYS A 144 -5.19 -7.07 19.43
N ALA A 145 -6.09 -7.68 18.65
CA ALA A 145 -6.80 -8.91 18.98
C ALA A 145 -6.23 -10.14 18.27
N ILE A 146 -5.00 -10.06 17.74
CA ILE A 146 -4.30 -11.19 17.12
C ILE A 146 -4.23 -12.36 18.12
N SER A 147 -4.35 -13.59 17.62
CA SER A 147 -4.29 -14.78 18.48
C SER A 147 -2.94 -14.91 19.18
N ASP A 148 -2.94 -15.30 20.45
CA ASP A 148 -1.71 -15.58 21.21
C ASP A 148 -0.86 -16.67 20.54
N HIS A 149 -1.49 -17.64 19.87
CA HIS A 149 -0.80 -18.65 19.06
C HIS A 149 0.10 -18.03 17.98
N PHE A 150 -0.40 -17.05 17.23
CA PHE A 150 0.40 -16.34 16.24
C PHE A 150 1.53 -15.56 16.90
N VAL A 151 1.24 -14.86 18.01
CA VAL A 151 2.24 -14.05 18.71
C VAL A 151 3.39 -14.92 19.25
N GLN A 152 3.08 -16.07 19.85
CA GLN A 152 4.06 -17.01 20.37
C GLN A 152 4.93 -17.59 19.23
N ASN A 153 4.31 -18.03 18.14
CA ASN A 153 5.04 -18.65 17.03
C ASN A 153 5.84 -17.65 16.19
N VAL A 154 5.51 -16.36 16.18
CA VAL A 154 6.20 -15.35 15.34
C VAL A 154 7.12 -14.43 16.14
N PHE A 155 6.77 -14.13 17.39
CA PHE A 155 7.49 -13.16 18.23
C PHE A 155 8.08 -13.77 19.51
N ASN A 156 7.80 -15.05 19.82
CA ASN A 156 8.25 -15.72 21.03
C ASN A 156 7.87 -14.98 22.33
N VAL A 157 6.66 -14.40 22.36
CA VAL A 157 6.07 -13.79 23.56
C VAL A 157 4.66 -14.31 23.78
N GLU A 158 4.18 -14.28 25.02
CA GLU A 158 2.93 -14.96 25.39
C GLU A 158 1.68 -14.31 24.78
N THR A 159 1.64 -12.98 24.72
CA THR A 159 0.45 -12.20 24.31
C THR A 159 0.84 -10.91 23.58
N PHE A 160 -0.11 -10.30 22.87
CA PHE A 160 0.06 -9.00 22.19
C PHE A 160 0.66 -7.91 23.10
N SER A 161 0.28 -7.88 24.38
CA SER A 161 0.73 -6.83 25.31
C SER A 161 2.24 -6.90 25.59
N ALA A 162 2.84 -8.09 25.48
CA ALA A 162 4.26 -8.33 25.71
C ALA A 162 5.15 -7.95 24.50
N LEU A 163 4.55 -7.66 23.34
CA LEU A 163 5.29 -7.16 22.18
C LEU A 163 5.92 -5.80 22.50
N SER A 164 7.24 -5.69 22.30
CA SER A 164 7.94 -4.42 22.42
C SER A 164 7.43 -3.43 21.37
N PHE A 165 7.38 -2.15 21.76
CA PHE A 165 7.08 -1.07 20.85
C PHE A 165 8.29 -0.89 19.90
N ASP A 166 8.04 -0.93 18.60
CA ASP A 166 8.98 -0.53 17.56
C ASP A 166 10.26 -1.40 17.48
N SER A 167 10.09 -2.71 17.28
CA SER A 167 11.21 -3.62 16.95
C SER A 167 11.57 -3.54 15.46
N TYR A 168 12.86 -3.75 15.14
CA TYR A 168 13.38 -3.67 13.77
C TYR A 168 13.65 -5.03 13.12
N SER A 169 13.43 -6.14 13.84
CA SER A 169 13.61 -7.49 13.31
C SER A 169 12.67 -8.47 13.98
N LEU A 170 12.21 -9.47 13.21
CA LEU A 170 11.50 -10.62 13.76
C LEU A 170 12.53 -11.59 14.36
N PRO A 171 12.23 -12.24 15.50
CA PRO A 171 13.09 -13.30 16.01
C PRO A 171 13.06 -14.51 15.05
N GLU A 172 14.20 -15.16 14.86
CA GLU A 172 14.29 -16.40 14.12
C GLU A 172 13.89 -17.56 15.04
N LEU A 173 12.73 -18.16 14.75
CA LEU A 173 12.18 -19.26 15.54
C LEU A 173 12.05 -20.52 14.67
N GLU A 174 12.41 -21.67 15.25
CA GLU A 174 12.32 -22.99 14.62
C GLU A 174 10.87 -23.52 14.65
N ASN A 175 9.97 -22.84 13.95
CA ASN A 175 8.61 -23.32 13.71
C ASN A 175 8.14 -22.98 12.28
N PRO A 176 7.18 -23.74 11.72
CA PRO A 176 6.76 -23.58 10.33
C PRO A 176 6.22 -22.18 9.99
N LEU A 177 5.47 -21.56 10.90
CA LEU A 177 4.87 -20.24 10.66
C LEU A 177 5.93 -19.13 10.61
N SER A 178 6.85 -19.13 11.57
CA SER A 178 8.01 -18.23 11.60
C SER A 178 8.85 -18.37 10.33
N MET A 179 9.23 -19.60 9.96
CA MET A 179 10.03 -19.87 8.76
C MET A 179 9.35 -19.36 7.49
N LYS A 180 8.04 -19.60 7.31
CA LYS A 180 7.29 -19.10 6.14
C LYS A 180 7.29 -17.58 6.06
N ILE A 181 7.09 -16.88 7.19
CA ILE A 181 7.10 -15.41 7.23
C ILE A 181 8.50 -14.87 6.94
N HIS A 182 9.55 -15.48 7.49
CA HIS A 182 10.94 -15.10 7.22
C HIS A 182 11.35 -15.35 5.77
N ASN A 183 10.95 -16.48 5.18
CA ASN A 183 11.19 -16.78 3.77
C ASN A 183 10.49 -15.75 2.88
N PHE A 184 9.24 -15.40 3.20
CA PHE A 184 8.50 -14.37 2.46
C PHE A 184 9.14 -12.98 2.61
N LEU A 185 9.55 -12.58 3.82
CA LEU A 185 10.28 -11.33 4.01
C LEU A 185 11.60 -11.31 3.24
N SER A 186 12.36 -12.41 3.29
CA SER A 186 13.62 -12.55 2.56
C SER A 186 13.40 -12.42 1.05
N TYR A 187 12.35 -13.05 0.52
CA TYR A 187 11.94 -12.89 -0.88
C TYR A 187 11.67 -11.43 -1.25
N LEU A 188 10.91 -10.69 -0.42
CA LEU A 188 10.66 -9.27 -0.65
C LEU A 188 11.97 -8.47 -0.63
N ILE A 189 12.84 -8.69 0.36
CA ILE A 189 14.11 -7.97 0.52
C ILE A 189 15.05 -8.23 -0.66
N GLN A 190 15.21 -9.49 -1.06
CA GLN A 190 16.11 -9.88 -2.16
C GLN A 190 15.65 -9.36 -3.53
N SER A 191 14.37 -9.05 -3.70
CA SER A 191 13.85 -8.43 -4.93
C SER A 191 14.35 -7.00 -5.16
N ARG A 192 15.03 -6.39 -4.17
CA ARG A 192 15.51 -5.01 -4.22
C ARG A 192 17.03 -4.94 -4.39
N PRO A 193 17.54 -3.91 -5.11
CA PRO A 193 18.98 -3.68 -5.25
C PRO A 193 19.64 -3.15 -3.96
N HIS A 194 18.84 -2.68 -3.00
CA HIS A 194 19.31 -2.08 -1.75
C HIS A 194 18.54 -2.68 -0.57
N GLY A 195 19.17 -2.70 0.62
CA GLY A 195 18.53 -3.13 1.85
C GLY A 195 17.33 -2.26 2.21
N VAL A 196 16.34 -2.85 2.88
CA VAL A 196 15.12 -2.17 3.33
C VAL A 196 14.99 -2.30 4.85
N ALA A 197 14.55 -1.24 5.52
CA ALA A 197 14.30 -1.29 6.95
C ALA A 197 12.95 -1.95 7.23
N ILE A 198 12.93 -2.87 8.20
CA ILE A 198 11.70 -3.50 8.70
C ILE A 198 11.26 -2.75 9.96
N HIS A 199 9.97 -2.42 10.04
CA HIS A 199 9.36 -1.78 11.22
C HIS A 199 8.22 -2.64 11.72
N ILE A 200 8.37 -3.22 12.91
CA ILE A 200 7.30 -3.96 13.57
C ILE A 200 6.45 -2.98 14.37
N MET A 201 5.15 -2.99 14.11
CA MET A 201 4.22 -1.99 14.60
C MET A 201 2.98 -2.65 15.19
N ARG A 202 2.69 -2.29 16.44
CA ARG A 202 1.45 -2.64 17.12
C ARG A 202 0.33 -1.70 16.70
N GLU A 203 -0.89 -2.22 16.65
CA GLU A 203 -2.09 -1.41 16.41
C GLU A 203 -2.28 -0.28 17.43
N ASP A 204 -1.87 -0.46 18.69
CA ASP A 204 -1.97 0.58 19.72
C ASP A 204 -0.73 1.49 19.82
N SER A 205 0.24 1.35 18.90
CA SER A 205 1.43 2.22 18.85
C SER A 205 1.07 3.66 18.46
N SER A 206 1.75 4.62 19.08
CA SER A 206 1.69 6.04 18.66
C SER A 206 2.13 6.26 17.21
N ASN A 207 2.98 5.36 16.70
CA ASN A 207 3.49 5.37 15.34
C ASN A 207 2.57 4.67 14.32
N ARG A 208 1.39 4.18 14.71
CA ARG A 208 0.41 3.54 13.79
C ARG A 208 0.15 4.35 12.51
N HIS A 209 0.17 5.67 12.63
CA HIS A 209 -0.06 6.59 11.52
C HIS A 209 0.94 6.40 10.35
N LEU A 210 2.14 5.86 10.62
CA LEU A 210 3.15 5.56 9.59
C LEU A 210 2.71 4.41 8.68
N PHE A 211 1.92 3.45 9.19
CA PHE A 211 1.28 2.41 8.40
C PHE A 211 0.00 2.93 7.74
N THR A 212 -0.91 3.53 8.53
CA THR A 212 -2.25 3.87 8.03
C THR A 212 -2.25 4.96 6.95
N ARG A 213 -1.20 5.78 6.85
CA ARG A 213 -1.04 6.74 5.73
C ARG A 213 -0.92 6.07 4.35
N HIS A 214 -0.54 4.79 4.32
CA HIS A 214 -0.46 4.02 3.08
C HIS A 214 -1.81 3.40 2.67
N LEU A 215 -2.86 3.53 3.49
CA LEU A 215 -4.22 3.07 3.15
C LEU A 215 -4.90 4.07 2.20
N ILE A 216 -4.42 4.09 0.96
CA ILE A 216 -4.73 5.08 -0.07
C ILE A 216 -6.18 5.05 -0.52
N ASP A 217 -6.86 3.90 -0.41
CA ASP A 217 -8.24 3.78 -0.87
C ASP A 217 -9.20 4.54 0.06
N ASP A 218 -8.81 4.78 1.31
CA ASP A 218 -9.62 5.47 2.31
C ASP A 218 -9.56 6.98 2.21
N LYS A 219 -10.55 7.65 2.78
CA LYS A 219 -10.60 9.11 2.85
C LYS A 219 -9.49 9.64 3.77
N SER A 220 -8.83 10.71 3.36
CA SER A 220 -7.90 11.46 4.23
C SER A 220 -8.41 12.87 4.49
N GLU A 221 -7.77 13.60 5.42
CA GLU A 221 -8.22 14.93 5.88
C GLU A 221 -8.49 15.91 4.72
N SER A 222 -7.68 15.86 3.67
CA SER A 222 -7.74 16.79 2.54
C SER A 222 -8.04 16.15 1.19
N THR A 223 -8.35 14.85 1.14
CA THR A 223 -8.50 14.11 -0.12
C THR A 223 -9.56 13.02 -0.01
N MET A 224 -10.30 12.83 -1.09
CA MET A 224 -11.37 11.84 -1.25
C MET A 224 -10.85 10.39 -1.08
N SER A 225 -11.73 9.47 -0.67
CA SER A 225 -11.54 8.02 -0.85
C SER A 225 -11.50 7.64 -2.34
N TYR A 226 -11.03 6.44 -2.68
CA TYR A 226 -10.98 5.98 -4.07
C TYR A 226 -12.39 5.93 -4.71
N VAL A 227 -13.38 5.47 -3.95
CA VAL A 227 -14.79 5.44 -4.42
C VAL A 227 -15.33 6.85 -4.65
N GLU A 228 -15.09 7.79 -3.73
CA GLU A 228 -15.47 9.20 -3.91
C GLU A 228 -14.75 9.82 -5.13
N PHE A 229 -13.47 9.50 -5.34
CA PHE A 229 -12.69 10.00 -6.48
C PHE A 229 -13.22 9.49 -7.83
N LEU A 230 -13.59 8.20 -7.91
CA LEU A 230 -14.24 7.65 -9.11
C LEU A 230 -15.60 8.31 -9.38
N ARG A 231 -16.38 8.62 -8.34
CA ARG A 231 -17.64 9.37 -8.48
C ARG A 231 -17.37 10.80 -8.98
N TYR A 232 -16.39 11.48 -8.41
CA TYR A 232 -15.96 12.80 -8.87
C TYR A 232 -15.57 12.78 -10.35
N ILE A 233 -14.74 11.84 -10.78
CA ILE A 233 -14.36 11.72 -12.20
C ILE A 233 -15.59 11.48 -13.07
N ARG A 234 -16.50 10.59 -12.66
CA ARG A 234 -17.75 10.33 -13.39
C ARG A 234 -18.60 11.59 -13.55
N GLU A 235 -18.75 12.39 -12.49
CA GLU A 235 -19.49 13.65 -12.56
C GLU A 235 -18.84 14.66 -13.51
N GLN A 236 -17.51 14.71 -13.53
CA GLN A 236 -16.76 15.57 -14.48
C GLN A 236 -16.86 15.09 -15.93
N ILE A 237 -17.03 13.78 -16.16
CA ILE A 237 -17.25 13.19 -17.49
C ILE A 237 -18.63 13.52 -18.05
N VAL A 238 -19.65 13.54 -17.19
CA VAL A 238 -21.05 13.77 -17.60
C VAL A 238 -21.35 15.25 -17.85
N LYS A 239 -20.58 16.17 -17.24
CA LYS A 239 -20.62 17.61 -17.52
C LYS A 239 -20.00 17.94 -18.87
#